data_AF-S0IW72-F1
#
_entry.id   AF-S0IW72-F1
#
_cell.length_a   1.000
_cell.length_b   1.000
_cell.length_c   1.000
_cell.angle_alpha   90.00
_cell.angle_beta   90.00
_cell.angle_gamma   90.00
#
_symmetry.space_group_name_H-M   'P 1'
#
loop_
_entity.id
_entity.type
_entity.pdbx_description
1 polymer ?
#
loop_
_entity_poly.entity_id
_entity_poly.type
_entity_poly.pdbx_seq_one_letter_code
_entity_poly.pdbx_strand_id
1 'polypeptide(L)'
;MSRKDLTGLDTSKYRYCSECGKILPLCHFEVSSINKNKTKIYNQICKRCEKNRQLKPKMPTKMKVLDENNNVQFAEDIEENDNPINVKLINVFETFVQIEGTYNYWISNYGRVVNNLRNPFKYHVHSVANHYTMNFFDIDGSANMEDHYTKNLMGKMFLKNPNNYTKIWFIDGDKNNFYYKNLVYVSSKDYDDLMYGRKDIDDIEIKQEYYEYPNKARSKAYAVYQGIYNRCYKRDKYTNYHDCYDGATICKEWLENPELFIDWYLENYYPIKDEIMVVDKDLFGNGSKEYSPDNCCIVPVTINAMLTNCKKHDNSAHTTAADLPLGVRYNPDTHMYYGEITPFGHDEPAKLEEWNTPEEAFEEYRIIKKADITVMAVKYKNYIPQRVFDALMRYEVKPYIEK
;
A
#
# COMPACT_ATOMS: atom_id res chain seq x y z
N MET A 1 -42.64 23.10 -9.73
CA MET A 1 -43.89 23.67 -10.29
C MET A 1 -44.58 22.60 -11.10
N SER A 2 -45.89 22.40 -10.90
CA SER A 2 -46.63 21.39 -11.65
C SER A 2 -46.99 21.94 -13.04
N ARG A 3 -47.26 21.09 -14.03
CA ARG A 3 -47.71 21.52 -15.38
C ARG A 3 -48.95 22.44 -15.37
N LYS A 4 -49.67 22.53 -14.25
CA LYS A 4 -50.86 23.38 -14.08
C LYS A 4 -50.52 24.87 -13.88
N ASP A 5 -49.26 25.24 -13.60
CA ASP A 5 -48.86 26.62 -13.29
C ASP A 5 -48.43 27.45 -14.53
N LEU A 6 -48.61 26.93 -15.75
CA LEU A 6 -48.12 27.53 -17.01
C LEU A 6 -49.20 28.24 -17.85
N THR A 7 -50.42 28.40 -17.33
CA THR A 7 -51.50 29.11 -18.02
C THR A 7 -51.14 30.59 -18.18
N GLY A 8 -50.86 31.02 -19.41
CA GLY A 8 -50.52 32.40 -19.76
C GLY A 8 -49.09 32.60 -20.31
N LEU A 9 -48.29 31.54 -20.43
CA LEU A 9 -46.96 31.65 -21.02
C LEU A 9 -47.03 31.85 -22.55
N ASP A 10 -46.44 32.93 -23.06
CA ASP A 10 -46.27 33.13 -24.50
C ASP A 10 -45.23 32.14 -25.06
N THR A 11 -45.74 30.99 -25.50
CA THR A 11 -44.94 29.89 -26.05
C THR A 11 -44.28 30.22 -27.40
N SER A 12 -44.61 31.35 -28.02
CA SER A 12 -43.93 31.85 -29.21
C SER A 12 -42.59 32.53 -28.90
N LYS A 13 -42.34 32.89 -27.63
CA LYS A 13 -41.13 33.58 -27.18
C LYS A 13 -40.38 32.86 -26.06
N TYR A 14 -41.09 32.10 -25.22
CA TYR A 14 -40.54 31.50 -24.00
C TYR A 14 -40.89 30.02 -23.88
N ARG A 15 -40.03 29.27 -23.17
CA ARG A 15 -40.19 27.83 -22.94
C ARG A 15 -39.65 27.43 -21.58
N TYR A 16 -40.30 26.46 -20.96
CA TYR A 16 -39.87 25.85 -19.71
C TYR A 16 -38.77 24.80 -19.96
N CYS A 17 -37.67 24.88 -19.23
CA CYS A 17 -36.63 23.85 -19.23
C CYS A 17 -36.97 22.74 -18.23
N SER A 18 -37.02 21.50 -18.71
CA SER A 18 -37.38 20.34 -17.87
C SER A 18 -36.33 19.95 -16.83
N GLU A 19 -35.10 20.48 -16.90
CA GLU A 19 -34.01 20.12 -15.99
C GLU A 19 -33.73 21.20 -14.94
N CYS A 20 -33.54 22.47 -15.33
CA CYS A 20 -33.34 23.54 -14.34
C CYS A 20 -34.65 24.14 -13.80
N GLY A 21 -35.81 23.74 -14.33
CA GLY A 21 -37.12 24.20 -13.87
C GLY A 21 -37.43 25.68 -14.15
N LYS A 22 -36.65 26.35 -14.99
CA LYS A 22 -36.81 27.78 -15.31
C LYS A 22 -37.54 28.00 -16.64
N ILE A 23 -38.34 29.07 -16.70
CA ILE A 23 -38.89 29.61 -17.95
C ILE A 23 -37.84 30.51 -18.58
N LEU A 24 -37.44 30.23 -19.82
CA LEU A 24 -36.36 30.91 -20.51
C LEU A 24 -36.78 31.31 -21.94
N PRO A 25 -36.17 32.35 -22.55
CA PRO A 25 -36.40 32.67 -23.95
C PRO A 25 -36.01 31.52 -24.89
N LEU A 26 -36.69 31.40 -26.04
CA LEU A 26 -36.44 30.32 -27.02
C LEU A 26 -35.00 30.29 -27.55
N CYS A 27 -34.26 31.41 -27.55
CA CYS A 27 -32.86 31.45 -27.98
C CYS A 27 -31.94 30.59 -27.09
N HIS A 28 -32.37 30.29 -25.85
CA HIS A 28 -31.66 29.42 -24.93
C HIS A 28 -31.92 27.92 -25.19
N PHE A 29 -32.68 27.55 -26.22
CA PHE A 29 -32.94 26.16 -26.60
C PHE A 29 -32.45 25.91 -28.04
N GLU A 30 -32.01 24.69 -28.32
CA GLU A 30 -31.72 24.26 -29.69
C GLU A 30 -33.00 23.89 -30.42
N VAL A 31 -33.00 24.05 -31.74
CA VAL A 31 -34.12 23.63 -32.60
C VAL A 31 -33.99 22.14 -32.83
N SER A 32 -34.95 21.37 -32.32
CA SER A 32 -34.99 19.92 -32.44
C SER A 32 -35.35 19.49 -33.87
N SER A 33 -36.28 20.22 -34.49
CA SER A 33 -36.84 19.91 -35.80
C SER A 33 -37.68 21.08 -36.32
N ILE A 34 -38.06 21.03 -37.59
CA ILE A 34 -38.99 21.98 -38.20
C ILE A 34 -40.20 21.17 -38.69
N ASN A 35 -41.41 21.60 -38.33
CA ASN A 35 -42.62 20.90 -38.75
C ASN A 35 -42.99 21.20 -40.21
N LYS A 36 -44.00 20.47 -40.74
CA LYS A 36 -44.48 20.63 -42.14
C LYS A 36 -44.92 22.06 -42.48
N ASN A 37 -45.28 22.86 -41.48
CA ASN A 37 -45.71 24.25 -41.62
C ASN A 37 -44.54 25.25 -41.42
N LYS A 38 -43.29 24.79 -41.57
CA LYS A 38 -42.06 25.59 -41.39
C LYS A 38 -41.88 26.22 -40.00
N THR A 39 -42.58 25.73 -38.98
CA THR A 39 -42.44 26.21 -37.59
C THR A 39 -41.33 25.43 -36.88
N LYS A 40 -40.42 26.14 -36.22
CA LYS A 40 -39.32 25.55 -35.43
C LYS A 40 -39.85 24.93 -34.14
N ILE A 41 -39.48 23.69 -33.87
CA ILE A 41 -39.70 22.98 -32.61
C ILE A 41 -38.39 23.03 -31.83
N TYR A 42 -38.45 23.36 -30.55
CA TYR A 42 -37.27 23.52 -29.69
C TYR A 42 -37.16 22.37 -28.69
N ASN A 43 -35.93 22.02 -28.30
CA ASN A 43 -35.65 21.02 -27.27
C ASN A 43 -36.35 21.36 -25.93
N GLN A 44 -36.55 20.35 -25.09
CA GLN A 44 -37.13 20.55 -23.74
C GLN A 44 -36.09 20.98 -22.70
N ILE A 45 -34.80 20.84 -23.01
CA ILE A 45 -33.68 21.18 -22.14
C ILE A 45 -32.97 22.39 -22.77
N CYS A 46 -32.58 23.37 -21.96
CA CYS A 46 -31.89 24.55 -22.47
C CYS A 46 -30.43 24.23 -22.80
N LYS A 47 -29.83 24.97 -23.75
CA LYS A 47 -28.44 24.86 -24.19
C LYS A 47 -27.44 24.81 -23.04
N ARG A 48 -27.68 25.58 -21.96
CA ARG A 48 -26.85 25.56 -20.75
C ARG A 48 -26.91 24.20 -20.04
N CYS A 49 -28.11 23.66 -19.83
CA CYS A 49 -28.28 22.34 -19.23
C CYS A 49 -27.76 21.22 -20.14
N GLU A 50 -27.93 21.32 -21.47
CA GLU A 50 -27.34 20.36 -22.41
C GLU A 50 -25.81 20.41 -22.41
N LYS A 51 -25.20 21.61 -22.39
CA LYS A 51 -23.75 21.77 -22.26
C LYS A 51 -23.25 21.21 -20.92
N ASN A 52 -24.00 21.43 -19.83
CA ASN A 52 -23.69 20.83 -18.53
C ASN A 52 -23.83 19.30 -18.55
N ARG A 53 -24.76 18.72 -19.33
CA ARG A 53 -24.85 17.25 -19.55
C ARG A 53 -23.63 16.69 -20.27
N GLN A 54 -23.12 17.40 -21.26
CA GLN A 54 -21.94 17.00 -22.04
C GLN A 54 -20.64 17.15 -21.24
N LEU A 55 -20.63 18.03 -20.22
CA LEU A 55 -19.52 18.24 -19.29
C LEU A 55 -19.57 17.34 -18.03
N LYS A 56 -20.55 16.45 -17.88
CA LYS A 56 -20.68 15.58 -16.69
C LYS A 56 -19.50 14.60 -16.59
N PRO A 57 -18.57 14.71 -15.61
CA PRO A 57 -18.01 13.48 -15.05
C PRO A 57 -19.18 12.71 -14.45
N LYS A 58 -19.47 11.50 -14.94
CA LYS A 58 -20.36 10.60 -14.19
C LYS A 58 -19.71 10.41 -12.82
N MET A 59 -20.31 10.96 -11.79
CA MET A 59 -20.07 10.56 -10.41
C MET A 59 -20.01 9.03 -10.39
N PRO A 60 -18.92 8.42 -9.90
CA PRO A 60 -18.80 6.98 -9.89
C PRO A 60 -19.94 6.40 -9.07
N THR A 61 -20.84 5.67 -9.73
CA THR A 61 -21.93 4.91 -9.10
C THR A 61 -21.44 3.66 -8.37
N LYS A 62 -20.20 3.26 -8.64
CA LYS A 62 -19.50 2.16 -7.98
C LYS A 62 -18.32 2.72 -7.19
N MET A 63 -18.10 2.21 -5.99
CA MET A 63 -16.96 2.61 -5.17
C MET A 63 -15.64 2.28 -5.85
N LYS A 64 -14.64 3.13 -5.63
CA LYS A 64 -13.33 3.01 -6.25
C LYS A 64 -12.24 2.73 -5.23
N VAL A 65 -11.30 1.87 -5.60
CA VAL A 65 -10.08 1.58 -4.84
C VAL A 65 -8.91 2.07 -5.69
N LEU A 66 -7.87 2.59 -5.06
CA LEU A 66 -6.64 2.90 -5.80
C LEU A 66 -5.86 1.59 -6.08
N ASP A 67 -4.70 1.63 -6.73
CA ASP A 67 -3.76 0.51 -6.78
C ASP A 67 -2.32 1.00 -6.48
N GLU A 68 -1.36 0.10 -6.36
CA GLU A 68 0.05 0.41 -6.05
C GLU A 68 0.71 1.41 -7.02
N ASN A 69 0.15 1.54 -8.23
CA ASN A 69 0.59 2.44 -9.28
C ASN A 69 -0.26 3.72 -9.35
N ASN A 70 -1.10 3.99 -8.35
CA ASN A 70 -2.04 5.12 -8.29
C ASN A 70 -3.17 5.08 -9.35
N ASN A 71 -3.46 3.93 -9.96
CA ASN A 71 -4.61 3.80 -10.87
C ASN A 71 -5.91 3.58 -10.10
N VAL A 72 -7.05 3.87 -10.74
CA VAL A 72 -8.39 3.78 -10.14
C VAL A 72 -9.10 2.52 -10.64
N GLN A 73 -9.55 1.66 -9.72
CA GLN A 73 -10.34 0.45 -10.00
C GLN A 73 -11.72 0.50 -9.32
N PHE A 74 -12.71 -0.26 -9.81
CA PHE A 74 -14.08 -0.30 -9.25
C PHE A 74 -14.30 -1.52 -8.35
N ALA A 75 -14.82 -1.33 -7.14
CA ALA A 75 -15.01 -2.32 -6.06
C ALA A 75 -15.68 -3.65 -6.49
N GLU A 76 -16.66 -3.61 -7.41
CA GLU A 76 -17.38 -4.80 -7.90
C GLU A 76 -16.66 -5.51 -9.05
N ASP A 77 -15.73 -4.82 -9.72
CA ASP A 77 -14.92 -5.34 -10.82
C ASP A 77 -13.50 -5.71 -10.32
N ILE A 78 -13.29 -5.70 -8.99
CA ILE A 78 -12.01 -6.06 -8.33
C ILE A 78 -11.94 -7.57 -8.18
N GLU A 79 -11.30 -8.25 -9.12
CA GLU A 79 -10.53 -9.45 -8.77
C GLU A 79 -9.38 -9.00 -7.87
N GLU A 80 -9.09 -9.80 -6.82
CA GLU A 80 -8.07 -9.62 -5.76
C GLU A 80 -7.14 -8.40 -6.00
N ASN A 81 -7.08 -7.40 -5.10
CA ASN A 81 -6.26 -6.18 -5.36
C ASN A 81 -4.92 -6.16 -4.61
N ASP A 82 -3.85 -5.84 -5.33
CA ASP A 82 -2.54 -5.51 -4.78
C ASP A 82 -2.52 -4.09 -4.21
N ASN A 83 -2.01 -3.99 -2.98
CA ASN A 83 -2.10 -2.85 -2.08
C ASN A 83 -2.08 -1.46 -2.74
N PRO A 84 -3.08 -0.59 -2.49
CA PRO A 84 -3.23 0.60 -3.28
C PRO A 84 -2.54 1.83 -2.69
N ILE A 85 -1.78 2.55 -3.54
CA ILE A 85 -1.22 3.90 -3.36
C ILE A 85 0.28 3.94 -3.02
N ASN A 86 1.01 4.81 -3.73
CA ASN A 86 2.38 5.25 -3.38
C ASN A 86 2.39 6.20 -2.16
N VAL A 87 1.85 5.74 -1.02
CA VAL A 87 1.94 6.36 0.30
C VAL A 87 2.41 5.31 1.30
N LYS A 88 3.19 5.72 2.29
CA LYS A 88 3.61 4.81 3.36
C LYS A 88 2.37 4.31 4.12
N LEU A 89 2.13 3.00 4.06
CA LEU A 89 1.04 2.35 4.76
C LEU A 89 1.37 2.16 6.24
N ILE A 90 0.36 2.10 7.11
CA ILE A 90 0.49 1.70 8.51
C ILE A 90 0.93 0.24 8.56
N ASN A 91 0.25 -0.61 7.77
CA ASN A 91 0.57 -2.03 7.60
C ASN A 91 0.02 -2.52 6.25
N VAL A 92 0.33 -3.76 5.94
CA VAL A 92 -0.09 -4.46 4.71
C VAL A 92 -1.60 -4.58 4.52
N PHE A 93 -2.39 -4.49 5.60
CA PHE A 93 -3.85 -4.57 5.54
C PHE A 93 -4.52 -3.21 5.32
N GLU A 94 -3.74 -2.12 5.25
CA GLU A 94 -4.31 -0.80 5.00
C GLU A 94 -4.82 -0.70 3.56
N THR A 95 -6.14 -0.56 3.40
CA THR A 95 -6.79 -0.44 2.09
C THR A 95 -7.52 0.90 2.01
N PHE A 96 -7.25 1.66 0.96
CA PHE A 96 -7.86 2.98 0.72
C PHE A 96 -9.00 2.93 -0.29
N VAL A 97 -10.11 3.55 0.10
CA VAL A 97 -11.35 3.59 -0.67
C VAL A 97 -11.71 5.05 -0.97
N GLN A 98 -12.16 5.33 -2.19
CA GLN A 98 -12.57 6.67 -2.58
C GLN A 98 -13.81 7.09 -1.78
N ILE A 99 -13.77 8.30 -1.22
CA ILE A 99 -14.90 8.87 -0.50
C ILE A 99 -15.96 9.26 -1.52
N GLU A 100 -17.15 8.67 -1.41
CA GLU A 100 -18.30 8.97 -2.25
C GLU A 100 -18.60 10.48 -2.25
N GLY A 101 -18.88 11.06 -3.42
CA GLY A 101 -19.08 12.51 -3.58
C GLY A 101 -17.79 13.31 -3.78
N THR A 102 -16.64 12.64 -3.81
CA THR A 102 -15.34 13.24 -4.13
C THR A 102 -14.66 12.52 -5.29
N TYR A 103 -13.77 13.22 -6.01
CA TYR A 103 -12.91 12.61 -7.03
C TYR A 103 -11.46 12.44 -6.57
N ASN A 104 -11.10 13.14 -5.51
CA ASN A 104 -9.72 13.43 -5.15
C ASN A 104 -9.43 13.14 -3.67
N TYR A 105 -10.33 12.46 -2.96
CA TYR A 105 -10.12 12.03 -1.60
C TYR A 105 -10.41 10.53 -1.39
N TRP A 106 -9.59 9.91 -0.55
CA TRP A 106 -9.70 8.51 -0.18
C TRP A 106 -9.48 8.37 1.33
N ILE A 107 -10.13 7.37 1.93
CA ILE A 107 -9.98 7.01 3.33
C ILE A 107 -9.60 5.54 3.46
N SER A 108 -8.65 5.24 4.34
CA SER A 108 -8.28 3.86 4.65
C SER A 108 -9.21 3.22 5.67
N ASN A 109 -9.20 1.89 5.73
CA ASN A 109 -9.85 1.09 6.77
C ASN A 109 -9.31 1.35 8.21
N TYR A 110 -8.32 2.24 8.36
CA TYR A 110 -7.80 2.76 9.63
C TYR A 110 -8.10 4.26 9.85
N GLY A 111 -8.91 4.89 8.99
CA GLY A 111 -9.31 6.30 9.14
C GLY A 111 -8.29 7.34 8.68
N ARG A 112 -7.22 6.93 7.99
CA ARG A 112 -6.28 7.87 7.35
C ARG A 112 -6.86 8.38 6.04
N VAL A 113 -6.82 9.70 5.85
CA VAL A 113 -7.28 10.31 4.60
C VAL A 113 -6.09 10.72 3.73
N VAL A 114 -6.18 10.43 2.44
CA VAL A 114 -5.25 10.94 1.42
C VAL A 114 -6.02 11.74 0.38
N ASN A 115 -5.33 12.68 -0.27
CA ASN A 115 -5.90 13.43 -1.39
C ASN A 115 -4.86 13.70 -2.48
N ASN A 116 -5.32 13.85 -3.73
CA ASN A 116 -4.46 14.20 -4.87
C ASN A 116 -4.88 15.54 -5.52
N LEU A 117 -5.51 16.43 -4.74
CA LEU A 117 -6.12 17.68 -5.25
C LEU A 117 -5.12 18.56 -6.01
N ARG A 118 -3.87 18.62 -5.53
CA ARG A 118 -2.82 19.48 -6.10
C ARG A 118 -2.06 18.83 -7.24
N ASN A 119 -2.04 17.50 -7.30
CA ASN A 119 -1.31 16.75 -8.30
C ASN A 119 -1.99 15.38 -8.48
N PRO A 120 -2.57 15.08 -9.66
CA PRO A 120 -3.29 13.83 -9.87
C PRO A 120 -2.40 12.58 -9.70
N PHE A 121 -1.08 12.73 -9.84
CA PHE A 121 -0.10 11.65 -9.74
C PHE A 121 0.54 11.53 -8.34
N LYS A 122 0.23 12.44 -7.40
CA LYS A 122 0.85 12.44 -6.06
C LYS A 122 -0.19 12.64 -4.96
N TYR A 123 -0.22 11.68 -4.04
CA TYR A 123 -1.13 11.68 -2.90
C TYR A 123 -0.49 12.32 -1.69
N HIS A 124 -1.21 13.23 -1.04
CA HIS A 124 -0.87 13.84 0.22
C HIS A 124 -1.60 13.12 1.35
N VAL A 125 -0.83 12.56 2.29
CA VAL A 125 -1.33 11.93 3.51
C VAL A 125 -1.65 13.00 4.54
N HIS A 126 -2.89 13.02 5.02
CA HIS A 126 -3.26 13.85 6.17
C HIS A 126 -2.84 13.16 7.47
N SER A 127 -2.51 13.97 8.49
CA SER A 127 -2.39 13.44 9.85
C SER A 127 -3.73 12.88 10.30
N VAL A 128 -3.72 11.80 11.09
CA VAL A 128 -4.95 11.23 11.65
C VAL A 128 -5.65 12.32 12.44
N ALA A 129 -6.90 12.59 12.07
CA ALA A 129 -7.71 13.64 12.66
C ALA A 129 -9.11 13.10 12.99
N ASN A 130 -9.78 13.76 13.95
CA ASN A 130 -11.17 13.46 14.30
C ASN A 130 -12.18 13.95 13.27
N HIS A 131 -11.79 14.95 12.46
CA HIS A 131 -12.58 15.45 11.34
C HIS A 131 -11.65 15.90 10.22
N TYR A 132 -12.17 15.89 9.00
CA TYR A 132 -11.49 16.40 7.82
C TYR A 132 -12.40 17.40 7.11
N THR A 133 -11.79 18.50 6.67
CA THR A 133 -12.40 19.49 5.78
C THR A 133 -12.07 19.11 4.34
N MET A 134 -13.10 18.87 3.53
CA MET A 134 -12.95 18.25 2.21
C MET A 134 -13.79 18.95 1.17
N ASN A 135 -13.33 18.92 -0.09
CA ASN A 135 -14.10 19.43 -1.21
C ASN A 135 -14.98 18.30 -1.76
N PHE A 136 -16.28 18.44 -1.56
CA PHE A 136 -17.29 17.66 -2.25
C PHE A 136 -17.69 18.36 -3.53
N PHE A 137 -18.06 17.59 -4.54
CA PHE A 137 -18.45 18.15 -5.82
C PHE A 137 -19.93 17.88 -6.06
N ASP A 138 -20.68 18.96 -6.28
CA ASP A 138 -22.05 18.85 -6.73
C ASP A 138 -22.12 18.24 -8.14
N ILE A 139 -23.32 17.83 -8.55
CA ILE A 139 -23.58 17.21 -9.86
C ILE A 139 -23.14 18.13 -11.03
N ASP A 140 -23.06 19.44 -10.80
CA ASP A 140 -22.60 20.43 -11.79
C ASP A 140 -21.09 20.71 -11.75
N GLY A 141 -20.35 20.01 -10.89
CA GLY A 141 -18.91 20.14 -10.70
C GLY A 141 -18.50 21.31 -9.79
N SER A 142 -19.45 22.05 -9.21
CA SER A 142 -19.12 23.06 -8.21
C SER A 142 -18.61 22.40 -6.93
N ALA A 143 -17.54 22.97 -6.37
CA ALA A 143 -16.92 22.47 -5.16
C ALA A 143 -17.57 23.13 -3.94
N ASN A 144 -18.07 22.30 -3.01
CA ASN A 144 -18.52 22.73 -1.69
C ASN A 144 -17.56 22.15 -0.66
N MET A 145 -17.07 23.01 0.23
CA MET A 145 -16.21 22.59 1.33
C MET A 145 -17.08 22.12 2.49
N GLU A 146 -16.93 20.88 2.90
CA GLU A 146 -17.71 20.27 3.98
C GLU A 146 -16.78 19.66 5.04
N ASP A 147 -17.17 19.82 6.31
CA ASP A 147 -16.50 19.20 7.45
C ASP A 147 -17.15 17.86 7.78
N HIS A 148 -16.38 16.79 7.76
CA HIS A 148 -16.85 15.44 8.07
C HIS A 148 -16.05 14.81 9.20
N TYR A 149 -16.74 14.29 10.20
CA TYR A 149 -16.12 13.50 11.27
C TYR A 149 -15.63 12.17 10.71
N THR A 150 -14.40 11.79 11.04
CA THR A 150 -13.74 10.55 10.58
C THR A 150 -14.57 9.32 10.90
N LYS A 151 -15.12 9.25 12.11
CA LYS A 151 -16.03 8.16 12.52
C LYS A 151 -17.22 7.99 11.57
N ASN A 152 -17.82 9.09 11.13
CA ASN A 152 -19.00 9.05 10.27
C ASN A 152 -18.62 8.66 8.84
N LEU A 153 -17.45 9.10 8.35
CA LEU A 153 -16.91 8.64 7.06
C LEU A 153 -16.62 7.13 7.10
N MET A 154 -15.97 6.66 8.16
CA MET A 154 -15.71 5.23 8.37
C MET A 154 -17.00 4.41 8.36
N GLY A 155 -18.02 4.89 9.08
CA GLY A 155 -19.34 4.26 9.12
C GLY A 155 -20.06 4.22 7.77
N LYS A 156 -19.86 5.21 6.90
CA LYS A 156 -20.43 5.21 5.54
C LYS A 156 -19.68 4.27 4.60
N MET A 157 -18.36 4.21 4.73
CA MET A 157 -17.50 3.50 3.78
C MET A 157 -17.31 2.03 4.12
N PHE A 158 -17.25 1.64 5.40
CA PHE A 158 -16.83 0.29 5.79
C PHE A 158 -17.87 -0.50 6.58
N LEU A 159 -18.95 0.13 7.06
CA LEU A 159 -19.96 -0.53 7.90
C LEU A 159 -21.30 -0.62 7.16
N LYS A 160 -21.90 -1.81 7.11
CA LYS A 160 -23.28 -1.96 6.64
C LYS A 160 -24.24 -1.44 7.70
N ASN A 161 -25.25 -0.66 7.29
CA ASN A 161 -26.21 -0.05 8.21
C ASN A 161 -27.66 -0.37 7.83
N PRO A 162 -28.09 -1.65 7.88
CA PRO A 162 -29.44 -2.04 7.48
C PRO A 162 -30.54 -1.38 8.35
N ASN A 163 -30.20 -1.05 9.60
CA ASN A 163 -31.13 -0.46 10.57
C ASN A 163 -31.16 1.08 10.54
N ASN A 164 -30.38 1.73 9.66
CA ASN A 164 -30.29 3.18 9.53
C ASN A 164 -29.96 3.91 10.85
N TYR A 165 -29.11 3.32 11.69
CA TYR A 165 -28.65 3.95 12.92
C TYR A 165 -27.70 5.12 12.62
N THR A 166 -27.73 6.14 13.48
CA THR A 166 -26.92 7.35 13.34
C THR A 166 -25.76 7.42 14.33
N LYS A 167 -25.68 6.47 15.26
CA LYS A 167 -24.68 6.43 16.33
C LYS A 167 -23.68 5.31 16.08
N ILE A 168 -22.40 5.66 16.15
CA ILE A 168 -21.28 4.73 16.04
C ILE A 168 -20.51 4.73 17.35
N TRP A 169 -20.23 3.53 17.86
CA TRP A 169 -19.46 3.26 19.07
C TRP A 169 -18.08 2.67 18.74
N PHE A 170 -17.11 2.88 19.63
CA PHE A 170 -15.77 2.28 19.58
C PHE A 170 -15.72 1.12 20.57
N ILE A 171 -15.53 -0.11 20.09
CA ILE A 171 -15.62 -1.32 20.92
C ILE A 171 -14.59 -1.27 22.05
N ASP A 172 -13.34 -0.89 21.74
CA ASP A 172 -12.25 -0.81 22.71
C ASP A 172 -12.27 0.46 23.59
N GLY A 173 -13.21 1.38 23.36
CA GLY A 173 -13.29 2.67 24.04
C GLY A 173 -12.25 3.71 23.60
N ASP A 174 -11.26 3.36 22.78
CA ASP A 174 -10.26 4.30 22.24
C ASP A 174 -10.84 5.08 21.06
N LYS A 175 -11.15 6.36 21.30
CA LYS A 175 -11.73 7.27 20.32
C LYS A 175 -10.77 7.66 19.18
N ASN A 176 -9.51 7.22 19.23
CA ASN A 176 -8.53 7.40 18.16
C ASN A 176 -8.36 6.13 17.31
N ASN A 177 -8.88 4.98 17.75
CA ASN A 177 -8.80 3.74 17.01
C ASN A 177 -9.94 3.64 15.98
N PHE A 178 -9.71 4.27 14.83
CA PHE A 178 -10.64 4.24 13.69
C PHE A 178 -10.56 2.98 12.83
N TYR A 179 -9.92 1.90 13.31
CA TYR A 179 -9.97 0.63 12.60
C TYR A 179 -11.43 0.19 12.42
N TYR A 180 -11.83 -0.11 11.20
CA TYR A 180 -13.25 -0.29 10.88
C TYR A 180 -13.95 -1.38 11.72
N LYS A 181 -13.25 -2.48 12.06
CA LYS A 181 -13.79 -3.54 12.94
C LYS A 181 -13.85 -3.16 14.42
N ASN A 182 -13.24 -2.05 14.81
CA ASN A 182 -13.43 -1.45 16.13
C ASN A 182 -14.68 -0.55 16.18
N LEU A 183 -15.36 -0.32 15.05
CA LEU A 183 -16.52 0.54 14.95
C LEU A 183 -17.80 -0.27 14.74
N VAL A 184 -18.86 0.13 15.43
CA VAL A 184 -20.17 -0.52 15.33
C VAL A 184 -21.30 0.50 15.35
N TYR A 185 -22.32 0.31 14.52
CA TYR A 185 -23.57 1.05 14.63
C TYR A 185 -24.39 0.53 15.82
N VAL A 186 -24.87 1.45 16.65
CA VAL A 186 -25.72 1.15 17.81
C VAL A 186 -26.99 1.99 17.80
N SER A 187 -28.04 1.50 18.46
CA SER A 187 -29.25 2.28 18.66
C SER A 187 -28.96 3.52 19.52
N SER A 188 -29.81 4.56 19.45
CA SER A 188 -29.61 5.74 20.31
C SER A 188 -29.70 5.37 21.80
N LYS A 189 -30.57 4.42 22.16
CA LYS A 189 -30.71 3.94 23.53
C LYS A 189 -29.42 3.24 24.00
N ASP A 190 -28.90 2.31 23.20
CA ASP A 190 -27.69 1.58 23.57
C ASP A 190 -26.46 2.50 23.60
N TYR A 191 -26.38 3.48 22.70
CA TYR A 191 -25.34 4.50 22.75
C TYR A 191 -25.35 5.27 24.08
N ASP A 192 -26.54 5.69 24.53
CA ASP A 192 -26.69 6.38 25.81
C ASP A 192 -26.36 5.43 26.97
N ASP A 193 -26.88 4.20 26.95
CA ASP A 193 -26.62 3.21 28.00
C ASP A 193 -25.10 2.93 28.14
N LEU A 194 -24.38 2.79 27.02
CA LEU A 194 -22.91 2.66 26.99
C LEU A 194 -22.22 3.93 27.50
N MET A 195 -22.63 5.11 27.02
CA MET A 195 -22.02 6.39 27.40
C MET A 195 -22.13 6.66 28.90
N TYR A 196 -23.23 6.27 29.53
CA TYR A 196 -23.47 6.46 30.97
C TYR A 196 -23.04 5.25 31.81
N GLY A 197 -22.40 4.22 31.22
CA GLY A 197 -21.96 3.03 31.94
C GLY A 197 -23.09 2.20 32.53
N ARG A 198 -24.30 2.28 31.94
CA ARG A 198 -25.46 1.46 32.32
C ARG A 198 -25.39 0.05 31.71
N LYS A 199 -24.60 -0.10 30.65
CA LYS A 199 -24.27 -1.34 29.97
C LYS A 199 -22.80 -1.33 29.56
N ASP A 200 -22.23 -2.52 29.43
CA ASP A 200 -21.01 -2.77 28.69
C ASP A 200 -21.31 -3.12 27.22
N ILE A 201 -20.28 -3.12 26.37
CA ILE A 201 -20.42 -3.54 24.97
C ILE A 201 -20.82 -5.01 24.87
N ASP A 202 -20.35 -5.84 25.80
CA ASP A 202 -20.67 -7.26 25.89
C ASP A 202 -22.14 -7.53 26.25
N ASP A 203 -22.84 -6.54 26.82
CA ASP A 203 -24.28 -6.62 27.14
C ASP A 203 -25.18 -6.37 25.91
N ILE A 204 -24.58 -6.05 24.75
CA ILE A 204 -25.31 -5.71 23.53
C ILE A 204 -25.01 -6.77 22.46
N GLU A 205 -26.06 -7.39 21.92
CA GLU A 205 -25.91 -8.29 20.78
C GLU A 205 -25.58 -7.49 19.52
N ILE A 206 -24.29 -7.38 19.19
CA ILE A 206 -23.81 -6.66 18.02
C ILE A 206 -23.73 -7.60 16.82
N LYS A 207 -24.58 -7.36 15.82
CA LYS A 207 -24.54 -8.02 14.49
C LYS A 207 -24.05 -7.05 13.41
N GLN A 208 -22.88 -6.44 13.63
CA GLN A 208 -22.30 -5.50 12.69
C GLN A 208 -21.68 -6.26 11.50
N GLU A 209 -22.22 -6.04 10.32
CA GLU A 209 -21.59 -6.48 9.06
C GLU A 209 -20.75 -5.35 8.45
N TYR A 210 -19.69 -5.71 7.75
CA TYR A 210 -18.78 -4.74 7.14
C TYR A 210 -18.76 -4.86 5.62
N TYR A 211 -18.45 -3.76 4.94
CA TYR A 211 -18.00 -3.81 3.56
C TYR A 211 -16.51 -4.15 3.57
N GLU A 212 -16.15 -5.30 3.03
CA GLU A 212 -14.76 -5.71 2.88
C GLU A 212 -14.28 -5.40 1.46
N TYR A 213 -13.08 -4.83 1.37
CA TYR A 213 -12.42 -4.50 0.11
C TYR A 213 -11.28 -5.49 -0.12
N PRO A 214 -11.19 -6.14 -1.30
CA PRO A 214 -10.16 -7.12 -1.58
C PRO A 214 -8.76 -6.55 -1.33
N ASN A 215 -7.91 -7.32 -0.66
CA ASN A 215 -6.50 -6.99 -0.41
C ASN A 215 -5.65 -8.27 -0.60
N LYS A 216 -4.69 -8.23 -1.53
CA LYS A 216 -3.74 -9.30 -1.89
C LYS A 216 -2.57 -9.41 -0.94
N ALA A 217 -2.52 -8.67 0.16
CA ALA A 217 -1.44 -8.78 1.13
C ALA A 217 -1.13 -10.25 1.48
N ARG A 218 -2.17 -11.06 1.72
CA ARG A 218 -2.06 -12.51 1.91
C ARG A 218 -1.51 -13.24 0.69
N SER A 219 -2.04 -13.00 -0.51
CA SER A 219 -1.53 -13.59 -1.76
C SER A 219 -0.07 -13.22 -2.04
N LYS A 220 0.36 -11.98 -1.74
CA LYS A 220 1.74 -11.49 -1.83
C LYS A 220 2.65 -12.18 -0.82
N ALA A 221 2.23 -12.27 0.44
CA ALA A 221 2.95 -13.03 1.45
C ALA A 221 3.10 -14.50 1.03
N TYR A 222 2.05 -15.10 0.48
CA TYR A 222 2.11 -16.45 -0.07
C TYR A 222 3.06 -16.55 -1.28
N ALA A 223 3.11 -15.57 -2.16
CA ALA A 223 4.09 -15.54 -3.25
C ALA A 223 5.53 -15.47 -2.73
N VAL A 224 5.78 -14.70 -1.66
CA VAL A 224 7.08 -14.68 -0.97
C VAL A 224 7.39 -16.06 -0.38
N TYR A 225 6.43 -16.69 0.31
CA TYR A 225 6.56 -18.08 0.80
C TYR A 225 6.92 -19.04 -0.32
N GLN A 226 6.22 -18.98 -1.46
CA GLN A 226 6.49 -19.82 -2.63
C GLN A 226 7.89 -19.57 -3.18
N GLY A 227 8.37 -18.32 -3.19
CA GLY A 227 9.75 -18.00 -3.52
C GLY A 227 10.76 -18.69 -2.59
N ILE A 228 10.52 -18.64 -1.26
CA ILE A 228 11.34 -19.33 -0.26
C ILE A 228 11.27 -20.85 -0.46
N TYR A 229 10.07 -21.41 -0.60
CA TYR A 229 9.83 -22.83 -0.83
C TYR A 229 10.57 -23.34 -2.07
N ASN A 230 10.52 -22.59 -3.17
CA ASN A 230 11.22 -22.96 -4.39
C ASN A 230 12.74 -22.97 -4.17
N ARG A 231 13.30 -21.97 -3.48
CA ARG A 231 14.73 -21.96 -3.11
C ARG A 231 15.14 -23.16 -2.26
N CYS A 232 14.28 -23.61 -1.35
CA CYS A 232 14.56 -24.75 -0.48
C CYS A 232 14.38 -26.11 -1.17
N TYR A 233 13.30 -26.28 -1.95
CA TYR A 233 12.81 -27.62 -2.35
C TYR A 233 12.57 -27.82 -3.84
N LYS A 234 12.53 -26.77 -4.67
CA LYS A 234 12.38 -26.91 -6.13
C LYS A 234 13.64 -26.47 -6.86
N ARG A 235 14.56 -27.41 -7.01
CA ARG A 235 15.75 -27.27 -7.86
C ARG A 235 15.40 -27.81 -9.25
N ASP A 236 15.07 -26.93 -10.20
CA ASP A 236 14.97 -27.30 -11.61
C ASP A 236 16.23 -26.84 -12.36
N LYS A 237 16.72 -27.68 -13.27
CA LYS A 237 17.89 -27.47 -14.14
C LYS A 237 17.80 -26.22 -15.04
N TYR A 238 16.61 -25.60 -15.12
CA TYR A 238 16.31 -24.40 -15.89
C TYR A 238 16.20 -23.13 -15.05
N THR A 239 16.25 -23.24 -13.73
CA THR A 239 16.21 -22.09 -12.82
C THR A 239 17.61 -21.79 -12.32
N ASN A 240 18.10 -20.55 -12.46
CA ASN A 240 19.42 -20.07 -12.03
C ASN A 240 19.66 -20.12 -10.50
N TYR A 241 18.96 -21.00 -9.75
CA TYR A 241 19.12 -21.18 -8.31
C TYR A 241 20.32 -22.08 -7.94
N HIS A 242 21.11 -22.51 -8.92
CA HIS A 242 22.22 -23.43 -8.69
C HIS A 242 23.31 -22.76 -7.83
N ASP A 243 23.67 -23.48 -6.76
CA ASP A 243 24.83 -23.34 -5.86
C ASP A 243 24.71 -22.46 -4.60
N CYS A 244 24.04 -21.30 -4.61
CA CYS A 244 24.05 -20.39 -3.43
C CYS A 244 23.06 -20.72 -2.29
N TYR A 245 22.09 -21.62 -2.51
CA TYR A 245 21.08 -21.99 -1.51
C TYR A 245 21.17 -23.46 -1.06
N ASP A 246 22.32 -24.10 -1.26
CA ASP A 246 22.48 -25.50 -0.88
C ASP A 246 22.32 -25.69 0.64
N GLY A 247 21.35 -26.52 1.03
CA GLY A 247 21.01 -26.80 2.42
C GLY A 247 20.02 -25.83 3.10
N ALA A 248 19.40 -24.89 2.38
CA ALA A 248 18.34 -24.05 2.95
C ALA A 248 17.03 -24.82 3.20
N THR A 249 16.41 -24.64 4.37
CA THR A 249 15.17 -25.34 4.78
C THR A 249 14.12 -24.36 5.29
N ILE A 250 12.86 -24.77 5.37
CA ILE A 250 11.80 -24.06 6.08
C ILE A 250 11.48 -24.83 7.37
N CYS A 251 11.23 -24.13 8.48
CA CYS A 251 10.86 -24.77 9.73
C CYS A 251 9.58 -25.62 9.58
N LYS A 252 9.45 -26.65 10.41
CA LYS A 252 8.38 -27.65 10.27
C LYS A 252 6.99 -27.02 10.31
N GLU A 253 6.77 -26.05 11.20
CA GLU A 253 5.49 -25.39 11.42
C GLU A 253 5.03 -24.63 10.17
N TRP A 254 5.93 -23.86 9.54
CA TRP A 254 5.63 -23.13 8.30
C TRP A 254 5.46 -24.07 7.12
N LEU A 255 6.20 -25.18 7.07
CA LEU A 255 6.09 -26.17 6.01
C LEU A 255 4.75 -26.94 6.08
N GLU A 256 4.32 -27.32 7.28
CA GLU A 256 3.05 -28.01 7.53
C GLU A 256 1.84 -27.07 7.41
N ASN A 257 2.01 -25.80 7.79
CA ASN A 257 0.98 -24.78 7.68
C ASN A 257 1.54 -23.44 7.14
N PRO A 258 1.52 -23.22 5.82
CA PRO A 258 1.99 -21.99 5.20
C PRO A 258 1.27 -20.72 5.68
N GLU A 259 0.05 -20.82 6.22
CA GLU A 259 -0.66 -19.66 6.79
C GLU A 259 0.10 -19.06 7.96
N LEU A 260 0.85 -19.86 8.73
CA LEU A 260 1.68 -19.34 9.83
C LEU A 260 2.83 -18.45 9.34
N PHE A 261 3.38 -18.74 8.16
CA PHE A 261 4.35 -17.84 7.52
C PHE A 261 3.66 -16.57 7.03
N ILE A 262 2.47 -16.70 6.42
CA ILE A 262 1.71 -15.56 5.91
C ILE A 262 1.40 -14.59 7.06
N ASP A 263 0.86 -15.09 8.17
CA ASP A 263 0.53 -14.27 9.34
C ASP A 263 1.80 -13.61 9.91
N TRP A 264 2.89 -14.38 10.10
CA TRP A 264 4.18 -13.82 10.51
C TRP A 264 4.67 -12.72 9.57
N TYR A 265 4.62 -12.94 8.25
CA TYR A 265 5.08 -11.98 7.26
C TYR A 265 4.28 -10.69 7.35
N LEU A 266 2.96 -10.79 7.45
CA LEU A 266 2.06 -9.64 7.50
C LEU A 266 2.20 -8.84 8.80
N GLU A 267 2.42 -9.52 9.93
CA GLU A 267 2.70 -8.90 11.23
C GLU A 267 4.06 -8.18 11.27
N ASN A 268 5.05 -8.69 10.54
CA ASN A 268 6.41 -8.17 10.54
C ASN A 268 6.71 -7.22 9.37
N TYR A 269 5.83 -7.10 8.38
CA TYR A 269 6.06 -6.29 7.19
C TYR A 269 5.91 -4.79 7.48
N TYR A 270 6.85 -4.01 6.98
CA TYR A 270 6.83 -2.55 7.03
C TYR A 270 7.31 -1.97 5.69
N PRO A 271 6.57 -1.02 5.09
CA PRO A 271 6.98 -0.43 3.82
C PRO A 271 8.03 0.66 4.03
N ILE A 272 9.03 0.69 3.14
CA ILE A 272 9.97 1.80 2.99
C ILE A 272 9.77 2.39 1.60
N LYS A 273 9.72 3.72 1.52
CA LYS A 273 9.50 4.43 0.25
C LYS A 273 10.65 4.11 -0.71
N ASP A 274 10.30 3.84 -1.96
CA ASP A 274 11.25 3.54 -3.05
C ASP A 274 12.12 2.28 -2.80
N GLU A 275 11.69 1.38 -1.91
CA GLU A 275 12.37 0.13 -1.58
C GLU A 275 11.43 -1.08 -1.74
N ILE A 276 12.00 -2.19 -2.20
CA ILE A 276 11.33 -3.50 -2.16
C ILE A 276 11.74 -4.19 -0.88
N MET A 277 10.78 -4.71 -0.13
CA MET A 277 11.05 -5.45 1.11
C MET A 277 11.19 -6.94 0.82
N VAL A 278 12.21 -7.58 1.39
CA VAL A 278 12.53 -9.00 1.18
C VAL A 278 12.75 -9.72 2.50
N VAL A 279 12.48 -11.02 2.54
CA VAL A 279 12.78 -11.88 3.70
C VAL A 279 14.23 -12.33 3.64
N ASP A 280 15.00 -12.01 4.69
CA ASP A 280 16.35 -12.51 4.91
C ASP A 280 16.38 -13.41 6.16
N LYS A 281 17.10 -14.53 6.07
CA LYS A 281 17.28 -15.49 7.19
C LYS A 281 18.65 -15.38 7.85
N ASP A 282 19.58 -14.66 7.23
CA ASP A 282 21.00 -14.76 7.53
C ASP A 282 21.44 -13.70 8.54
N LEU A 283 20.74 -12.57 8.63
CA LEU A 283 21.02 -11.49 9.58
C LEU A 283 20.80 -11.93 11.04
N PHE A 284 19.77 -12.75 11.32
CA PHE A 284 19.50 -13.29 12.66
C PHE A 284 19.85 -14.76 12.81
N GLY A 285 19.92 -15.52 11.71
CA GLY A 285 20.11 -16.97 11.75
C GLY A 285 21.47 -17.44 12.28
N ASN A 286 22.47 -16.56 12.41
CA ASN A 286 23.81 -16.91 12.93
C ASN A 286 24.42 -18.17 12.26
N GLY A 287 24.28 -18.29 10.94
CA GLY A 287 24.74 -19.45 10.17
C GLY A 287 23.69 -20.55 9.97
N SER A 288 22.52 -20.44 10.61
CA SER A 288 21.36 -21.25 10.30
C SER A 288 20.96 -21.10 8.84
N LYS A 289 20.67 -22.24 8.20
CA LYS A 289 20.13 -22.28 6.84
C LYS A 289 18.59 -22.34 6.82
N GLU A 290 17.94 -22.35 7.97
CA GLU A 290 16.50 -22.50 8.12
C GLU A 290 15.76 -21.15 8.10
N TYR A 291 14.71 -21.05 7.29
CA TYR A 291 13.69 -20.01 7.38
C TYR A 291 12.71 -20.34 8.51
N SER A 292 12.70 -19.53 9.55
CA SER A 292 11.84 -19.67 10.73
C SER A 292 11.54 -18.28 11.32
N PRO A 293 10.53 -18.13 12.22
CA PRO A 293 10.22 -16.85 12.85
C PRO A 293 11.41 -16.20 13.57
N ASP A 294 12.31 -17.01 14.14
CA ASP A 294 13.47 -16.56 14.92
C ASP A 294 14.67 -16.19 14.04
N ASN A 295 14.85 -16.88 12.91
CA ASN A 295 15.97 -16.62 11.98
C ASN A 295 15.63 -15.52 10.96
N CYS A 296 14.34 -15.37 10.62
CA CYS A 296 13.91 -14.48 9.56
C CYS A 296 13.68 -13.04 10.03
N CYS A 297 13.93 -12.12 9.11
CA CYS A 297 13.47 -10.75 9.20
C CYS A 297 13.13 -10.22 7.81
N ILE A 298 12.39 -9.12 7.79
CA ILE A 298 12.08 -8.40 6.56
C ILE A 298 12.98 -7.18 6.51
N VAL A 299 13.70 -6.98 5.40
CA VAL A 299 14.65 -5.89 5.19
C VAL A 299 14.50 -5.30 3.79
N PRO A 300 14.92 -4.05 3.53
CA PRO A 300 15.03 -3.53 2.17
C PRO A 300 15.94 -4.40 1.31
N VAL A 301 15.59 -4.53 0.02
CA VAL A 301 16.40 -5.24 -0.98
C VAL A 301 17.81 -4.69 -1.04
N THR A 302 17.97 -3.38 -0.87
CA THR A 302 19.28 -2.71 -0.80
C THR A 302 20.13 -3.21 0.38
N ILE A 303 19.54 -3.32 1.57
CA ILE A 303 20.24 -3.89 2.75
C ILE A 303 20.57 -5.36 2.50
N ASN A 304 19.62 -6.14 1.97
CA ASN A 304 19.85 -7.54 1.67
C ASN A 304 20.98 -7.74 0.63
N ALA A 305 21.01 -6.96 -0.45
CA ALA A 305 22.07 -7.00 -1.45
C ALA A 305 23.43 -6.66 -0.84
N MET A 306 23.48 -5.59 -0.03
CA MET A 306 24.68 -5.20 0.71
C MET A 306 25.20 -6.33 1.61
N LEU A 307 24.32 -7.06 2.30
CA LEU A 307 24.68 -8.23 3.13
C LEU A 307 25.00 -9.48 2.30
N THR A 308 24.43 -9.63 1.10
CA THR A 308 24.67 -10.78 0.21
C THR A 308 26.07 -10.74 -0.39
N ASN A 309 26.65 -9.54 -0.53
CA ASN A 309 28.07 -9.37 -0.82
C ASN A 309 28.99 -9.87 0.32
N CYS A 310 28.41 -10.34 1.42
CA CYS A 310 29.08 -11.09 2.47
C CYS A 310 28.83 -12.61 2.39
N LYS A 311 28.30 -13.16 1.28
CA LYS A 311 27.95 -14.60 1.10
C LYS A 311 28.81 -15.23 -0.02
N LYS A 312 29.29 -16.47 0.17
CA LYS A 312 30.14 -17.19 -0.79
C LYS A 312 29.28 -17.63 -1.97
N HIS A 313 29.72 -17.36 -3.19
CA HIS A 313 29.22 -18.08 -4.36
C HIS A 313 30.02 -19.38 -4.46
N ASP A 314 29.41 -20.51 -4.09
CA ASP A 314 29.99 -21.85 -4.29
C ASP A 314 29.98 -22.23 -5.78
N ASN A 315 30.66 -21.43 -6.60
CA ASN A 315 30.78 -21.74 -8.01
C ASN A 315 31.94 -22.73 -8.19
N SER A 316 31.61 -24.01 -8.32
CA SER A 316 32.58 -25.12 -8.42
C SER A 316 33.57 -24.98 -9.60
N ALA A 317 33.30 -24.09 -10.56
CA ALA A 317 34.19 -23.76 -11.67
C ALA A 317 35.35 -22.80 -11.31
N HIS A 318 35.36 -22.20 -10.12
CA HIS A 318 36.41 -21.29 -9.64
C HIS A 318 37.17 -21.90 -8.45
N THR A 319 37.88 -22.99 -8.71
CA THR A 319 38.63 -23.77 -7.72
C THR A 319 39.78 -23.01 -7.05
N THR A 320 40.23 -21.87 -7.57
CA THR A 320 41.25 -21.01 -6.93
C THR A 320 40.68 -19.96 -5.97
N ALA A 321 39.37 -19.67 -6.03
CA ALA A 321 38.69 -18.75 -5.13
C ALA A 321 38.13 -19.43 -3.86
N ALA A 322 38.11 -20.76 -3.84
CA ALA A 322 37.52 -21.55 -2.75
C ALA A 322 38.27 -21.42 -1.41
N ASP A 323 39.56 -21.05 -1.43
CA ASP A 323 40.44 -20.95 -0.27
C ASP A 323 40.73 -19.50 0.17
N LEU A 324 40.12 -18.49 -0.46
CA LEU A 324 40.33 -17.09 -0.10
C LEU A 324 39.26 -16.60 0.89
N PRO A 325 39.62 -15.67 1.81
CA PRO A 325 38.64 -15.02 2.67
C PRO A 325 37.56 -14.30 1.85
N LEU A 326 36.40 -14.09 2.48
CA LEU A 326 35.28 -13.36 1.88
C LEU A 326 35.72 -12.02 1.30
N GLY A 327 35.30 -11.72 0.08
CA GLY A 327 35.58 -10.43 -0.57
C GLY A 327 37.01 -10.28 -1.08
N VAL A 328 37.89 -11.27 -0.86
CA VAL A 328 39.27 -11.25 -1.35
C VAL A 328 39.37 -11.94 -2.72
N ARG A 329 40.13 -11.32 -3.61
CA ARG A 329 40.47 -11.82 -4.94
C ARG A 329 41.98 -11.86 -5.10
N TYR A 330 42.45 -12.71 -6.02
CA TYR A 330 43.86 -12.80 -6.40
C TYR A 330 44.07 -12.19 -7.79
N ASN A 331 45.10 -11.36 -7.93
CA ASN A 331 45.52 -10.78 -9.20
C ASN A 331 46.70 -11.61 -9.78
N PRO A 332 46.52 -12.33 -10.89
CA PRO A 332 47.57 -13.16 -11.48
C PRO A 332 48.71 -12.34 -12.10
N ASP A 333 48.48 -11.07 -12.47
CA ASP A 333 49.48 -10.23 -13.13
C ASP A 333 50.48 -9.64 -12.12
N THR A 334 50.00 -9.26 -10.94
CA THR A 334 50.84 -8.70 -9.86
C THR A 334 51.24 -9.74 -8.82
N HIS A 335 50.63 -10.92 -8.84
CA HIS A 335 50.77 -11.96 -7.81
C HIS A 335 50.35 -11.49 -6.40
N MET A 336 49.42 -10.53 -6.32
CA MET A 336 48.94 -9.93 -5.08
C MET A 336 47.45 -10.20 -4.85
N TYR A 337 46.99 -9.98 -3.62
CA TYR A 337 45.60 -10.13 -3.19
C TYR A 337 44.95 -8.78 -2.97
N TYR A 338 43.65 -8.65 -3.22
CA TYR A 338 42.94 -7.40 -2.96
C TYR A 338 41.52 -7.70 -2.51
N GLY A 339 40.95 -6.81 -1.71
CA GLY A 339 39.53 -6.83 -1.42
C GLY A 339 38.72 -6.19 -2.55
N GLU A 340 37.52 -6.69 -2.82
CA GLU A 340 36.56 -6.05 -3.71
C GLU A 340 35.23 -5.88 -2.99
N ILE A 341 34.71 -4.66 -2.96
CA ILE A 341 33.42 -4.35 -2.35
C ILE A 341 32.52 -3.68 -3.38
N THR A 342 31.23 -4.00 -3.37
CA THR A 342 30.18 -3.23 -4.03
C THR A 342 29.52 -2.34 -2.96
N PRO A 343 29.87 -1.05 -2.88
CA PRO A 343 29.36 -0.16 -1.84
C PRO A 343 27.83 -0.10 -1.87
N PHE A 344 27.21 -0.06 -0.68
CA PHE A 344 25.77 0.00 -0.48
C PHE A 344 24.95 -1.13 -1.13
N GLY A 345 25.63 -2.15 -1.69
CA GLY A 345 25.01 -3.26 -2.41
C GLY A 345 24.64 -2.99 -3.86
N HIS A 346 24.85 -1.78 -4.38
CA HIS A 346 24.40 -1.42 -5.74
C HIS A 346 25.34 -0.49 -6.51
N ASP A 347 26.36 0.10 -5.88
CA ASP A 347 27.33 0.96 -6.59
C ASP A 347 28.31 0.13 -7.41
N GLU A 348 29.13 0.78 -8.23
CA GLU A 348 30.16 0.10 -8.99
C GLU A 348 31.14 -0.64 -8.06
N PRO A 349 31.53 -1.90 -8.40
CA PRO A 349 32.52 -2.62 -7.62
C PRO A 349 33.83 -1.82 -7.50
N ALA A 350 34.25 -1.59 -6.26
CA ALA A 350 35.48 -0.92 -5.91
C ALA A 350 36.54 -1.95 -5.53
N LYS A 351 37.62 -1.96 -6.31
CA LYS A 351 38.86 -2.67 -5.97
C LYS A 351 39.60 -1.89 -4.89
N LEU A 352 39.97 -2.58 -3.81
CA LEU A 352 40.77 -2.06 -2.70
C LEU A 352 42.26 -2.20 -2.99
N GLU A 353 43.11 -1.89 -2.01
CA GLU A 353 44.57 -1.97 -2.17
C GLU A 353 45.03 -3.42 -2.41
N GLU A 354 46.17 -3.54 -3.09
CA GLU A 354 46.82 -4.83 -3.29
C GLU A 354 47.78 -5.12 -2.13
N TRP A 355 47.67 -6.33 -1.59
CA TRP A 355 48.44 -6.85 -0.47
C TRP A 355 49.16 -8.13 -0.85
N ASN A 356 50.24 -8.44 -0.11
CA ASN A 356 51.02 -9.65 -0.37
C ASN A 356 50.33 -10.91 0.15
N THR A 357 49.42 -10.76 1.13
CA THR A 357 48.72 -11.87 1.77
C THR A 357 47.20 -11.71 1.68
N PRO A 358 46.44 -12.82 1.61
CA PRO A 358 44.99 -12.76 1.61
C PRO A 358 44.42 -12.28 2.96
N GLU A 359 45.13 -12.48 4.07
CA GLU A 359 44.73 -11.99 5.40
C GLU A 359 44.78 -10.47 5.50
N GLU A 360 45.81 -9.83 4.95
CA GLU A 360 45.92 -8.36 4.90
C GLU A 360 44.81 -7.74 4.04
N ALA A 361 44.60 -8.29 2.84
CA ALA A 361 43.50 -7.88 1.97
C ALA A 361 42.12 -8.06 2.64
N PHE A 362 41.95 -9.12 3.43
CA PHE A 362 40.72 -9.36 4.17
C PHE A 362 40.51 -8.37 5.30
N GLU A 363 41.55 -8.00 6.06
CA GLU A 363 41.40 -7.04 7.16
C GLU A 363 41.00 -5.65 6.65
N GLU A 364 41.57 -5.20 5.52
CA GLU A 364 41.11 -3.98 4.85
C GLU A 364 39.64 -4.10 4.41
N TYR A 365 39.30 -5.19 3.70
CA TYR A 365 37.93 -5.46 3.27
C TYR A 365 36.95 -5.47 4.45
N ARG A 366 37.32 -6.11 5.57
CA ARG A 366 36.52 -6.23 6.78
C ARG A 366 36.22 -4.86 7.39
N ILE A 367 37.22 -4.00 7.49
CA ILE A 367 37.06 -2.62 8.01
C ILE A 367 36.11 -1.83 7.12
N ILE A 368 36.35 -1.84 5.81
CA ILE A 368 35.57 -1.07 4.84
C ILE A 368 34.14 -1.60 4.78
N LYS A 369 33.96 -2.92 4.78
CA LYS A 369 32.64 -3.55 4.75
C LYS A 369 31.86 -3.28 6.04
N LYS A 370 32.52 -3.27 7.20
CA LYS A 370 31.88 -2.89 8.46
C LYS A 370 31.45 -1.42 8.45
N ALA A 371 32.25 -0.54 7.87
CA ALA A 371 31.88 0.86 7.69
C ALA A 371 30.66 1.02 6.75
N ASP A 372 30.65 0.33 5.61
CA ASP A 372 29.52 0.28 4.66
C ASP A 372 28.21 -0.17 5.35
N ILE A 373 28.26 -1.28 6.10
CA ILE A 373 27.10 -1.77 6.90
C ILE A 373 26.65 -0.71 7.90
N THR A 374 27.59 -0.06 8.59
CA THR A 374 27.28 0.94 9.64
C THR A 374 26.61 2.18 9.04
N VAL A 375 27.13 2.69 7.92
CA VAL A 375 26.54 3.82 7.19
C VAL A 375 25.12 3.47 6.76
N MET A 376 24.91 2.27 6.22
CA MET A 376 23.58 1.80 5.82
C MET A 376 22.63 1.64 7.02
N ALA A 377 23.08 1.06 8.13
CA ALA A 377 22.26 0.95 9.33
C ALA A 377 21.78 2.33 9.81
N VAL A 378 22.66 3.33 9.85
CA VAL A 378 22.32 4.71 10.22
C VAL A 378 21.36 5.35 9.21
N LYS A 379 21.61 5.19 7.90
CA LYS A 379 20.73 5.68 6.82
C LYS A 379 19.30 5.18 6.99
N TYR A 380 19.13 3.92 7.36
CA TYR A 380 17.81 3.29 7.51
C TYR A 380 17.23 3.31 8.93
N LYS A 381 17.94 3.87 9.92
CA LYS A 381 17.60 3.80 11.36
C LYS A 381 16.14 4.15 11.69
N ASN A 382 15.59 5.17 11.04
CA ASN A 382 14.22 5.65 11.30
C ASN A 382 13.14 4.90 10.49
N TYR A 383 13.55 3.95 9.67
CA TYR A 383 12.70 3.25 8.71
C TYR A 383 12.61 1.74 8.97
N ILE A 384 13.59 1.16 9.68
CA ILE A 384 13.65 -0.27 10.02
C ILE A 384 13.33 -0.48 11.52
N PRO A 385 12.83 -1.67 11.91
CA PRO A 385 12.65 -2.03 13.31
C PRO A 385 13.97 -1.96 14.09
N GLN A 386 13.89 -1.56 15.37
CA GLN A 386 15.05 -1.43 16.25
C GLN A 386 15.89 -2.72 16.29
N ARG A 387 15.25 -3.90 16.33
CA ARG A 387 15.95 -5.19 16.31
C ARG A 387 16.84 -5.38 15.06
N VAL A 388 16.40 -4.91 13.90
CA VAL A 388 17.14 -5.02 12.62
C VAL A 388 18.32 -4.06 12.66
N PHE A 389 18.09 -2.81 13.11
CA PHE A 389 19.16 -1.84 13.31
C PHE A 389 20.25 -2.39 14.26
N ASP A 390 19.86 -2.92 15.42
CA ASP A 390 20.80 -3.47 16.40
C ASP A 390 21.56 -4.69 15.87
N ALA A 391 20.93 -5.51 15.03
CA ALA A 391 21.59 -6.63 14.37
C ALA A 391 22.65 -6.16 13.36
N LEU A 392 22.32 -5.17 12.51
CA LEU A 392 23.28 -4.58 11.57
C LEU A 392 24.48 -3.95 12.29
N MET A 393 24.23 -3.22 13.38
CA MET A 393 25.29 -2.60 14.18
C MET A 393 26.21 -3.63 14.83
N ARG A 394 25.67 -4.80 15.20
CA ARG A 394 26.44 -5.93 15.78
C ARG A 394 27.03 -6.88 14.74
N TYR A 395 26.66 -6.76 13.47
CA TYR A 395 27.10 -7.69 12.43
C TYR A 395 28.62 -7.75 12.32
N GLU A 396 29.19 -8.95 12.41
CA GLU A 396 30.63 -9.18 12.28
C GLU A 396 30.94 -9.75 10.90
N VAL A 397 31.82 -9.07 10.16
CA VAL A 397 32.36 -9.59 8.89
C VAL A 397 33.45 -10.60 9.23
N LYS A 398 33.16 -11.89 9.02
CA LYS A 398 34.05 -13.01 9.33
C LYS A 398 34.73 -13.56 8.08
N PRO A 399 35.98 -14.05 8.18
CA PRO A 399 36.61 -14.79 7.10
C PRO A 399 35.93 -16.15 6.95
N TYR A 400 35.80 -16.67 5.72
CA TYR A 400 35.16 -17.97 5.46
C TYR A 400 35.90 -19.18 6.02
N ILE A 401 37.19 -19.01 6.31
CA ILE A 401 38.07 -20.11 6.68
C ILE A 401 37.91 -20.36 8.19
N GLU A 402 36.82 -21.00 8.59
CA GLU A 402 36.82 -21.83 9.80
C GLU A 402 37.26 -23.23 9.35
N LYS A 403 38.53 -23.57 9.62
CA LYS A 403 39.06 -24.93 9.48
C LYS A 403 38.60 -25.81 10.63
#